data_AF-A0A7J9GGY0-F1
#
_entry.id   AF-A0A7J9GGY0-F1
#
_cell.length_a   1.000
_cell.length_b   1.000
_cell.length_c   1.000
_cell.angle_alpha   90.00
_cell.angle_beta   90.00
_cell.angle_gamma   90.00
#
_symmetry.space_group_name_H-M   'P 1'
#
loop_
_entity.id
_entity.type
_entity.pdbx_description
1 polymer ?
#
loop_
_entity_poly.entity_id
_entity_poly.type
_entity_poly.pdbx_seq_one_letter_code
_entity_poly.pdbx_strand_id
1 'polypeptide(L)'
;ALHKQSKLNREKVHLWRDSLRLPCHPLKECIKIWPQKPTRYREIVAAYSIEAKKLGLRILELLSEGFGLGSGFFGDKLSESAVLLLNHYPPCPDPSLTLGVSKHCDPNLLTILLQGDVYGLQVLKDGEWIGVEPLHNAFVVNIGHQLEIISNNKLKSAEHRAVTNLKVARTTAAFFINPSDDCIIEPAKSLIGTDESPVYRAFKFKEFLLNYIYMEGNFEKSVEPFKLHG
;
A
#
# COMPACT_ATOMS: atom_id res chain seq x y z
N ALA A 1 21.06 -6.29 12.40
CA ALA A 1 21.18 -6.90 11.06
C ALA A 1 19.85 -6.68 10.34
N LEU A 2 19.82 -5.80 9.34
CA LEU A 2 18.62 -5.53 8.54
C LEU A 2 18.23 -6.81 7.80
N HIS A 3 16.93 -7.15 7.80
CA HIS A 3 16.35 -8.29 7.07
C HIS A 3 16.52 -8.13 5.55
N LYS A 4 17.76 -8.20 5.04
CA LYS A 4 18.06 -8.28 3.60
C LYS A 4 17.86 -9.69 3.03
N GLN A 5 17.81 -10.72 3.88
CA GLN A 5 17.98 -12.11 3.42
C GLN A 5 16.69 -12.96 3.32
N SER A 6 15.56 -12.58 3.92
CA SER A 6 14.42 -13.52 3.99
C SER A 6 13.51 -13.55 2.75
N LYS A 7 13.56 -12.55 1.87
CA LYS A 7 12.74 -12.53 0.64
C LYS A 7 13.44 -13.09 -0.61
N LEU A 8 14.77 -13.03 -0.68
CA LEU A 8 15.51 -13.41 -1.89
C LEU A 8 15.29 -14.89 -2.28
N ASN A 9 15.07 -15.78 -1.30
CA ASN A 9 14.92 -17.22 -1.52
C ASN A 9 13.51 -17.68 -1.92
N ARG A 10 12.52 -16.79 -2.03
CA ARG A 10 11.14 -17.16 -2.46
C ARG A 10 10.73 -16.55 -3.79
N GLU A 11 11.52 -15.65 -4.35
CA GLU A 11 11.21 -15.00 -5.62
C GLU A 11 11.64 -15.92 -6.77
N LYS A 12 10.67 -16.40 -7.57
CA LYS A 12 10.96 -17.10 -8.84
C LYS A 12 11.61 -16.17 -9.87
N VAL A 13 11.42 -14.86 -9.72
CA VAL A 13 11.97 -13.79 -10.56
C VAL A 13 12.45 -12.67 -9.64
N HIS A 14 13.72 -12.31 -9.75
CA HIS A 14 14.30 -11.21 -8.97
C HIS A 14 13.82 -9.87 -9.51
N LEU A 15 13.29 -9.04 -8.62
CA LEU A 15 12.90 -7.66 -8.93
C LEU A 15 14.14 -6.75 -8.97
N TRP A 16 14.17 -5.83 -9.92
CA TRP A 16 15.28 -4.89 -10.09
C TRP A 16 15.17 -3.70 -9.13
N ARG A 17 15.26 -3.99 -7.82
CA ARG A 17 15.03 -3.04 -6.74
C ARG A 17 15.68 -3.47 -5.42
N ASP A 18 16.29 -2.52 -4.74
CA ASP A 18 16.57 -2.61 -3.30
C ASP A 18 15.43 -1.97 -2.49
N SER A 19 15.10 -2.55 -1.33
CA SER A 19 14.06 -1.99 -0.46
C SER A 19 14.45 -1.95 1.02
N LEU A 20 14.00 -0.91 1.70
CA LEU A 20 14.12 -0.73 3.14
C LEU A 20 12.73 -0.52 3.74
N ARG A 21 12.27 -1.51 4.52
CA ARG A 21 10.97 -1.48 5.20
C ARG A 21 11.15 -1.01 6.64
N LEU A 22 10.37 0.00 7.02
CA LEU A 22 10.40 0.65 8.33
C LEU A 22 8.99 0.61 8.92
N PRO A 23 8.74 -0.15 10.00
CA PRO A 23 7.55 0.05 10.81
C PRO A 23 7.52 1.50 11.33
N CYS A 24 6.34 2.11 11.41
CA CYS A 24 6.17 3.51 11.84
C CYS A 24 5.16 3.67 12.99
N HIS A 25 4.60 2.58 13.50
CA HIS A 25 3.64 2.60 14.61
C HIS A 25 3.92 1.45 15.61
N PRO A 26 3.92 1.72 16.93
CA PRO A 26 4.02 3.04 17.55
C PRO A 26 5.41 3.66 17.32
N LEU A 27 5.44 4.91 16.86
CA LEU A 27 6.65 5.57 16.34
C LEU A 27 7.84 5.55 17.33
N LYS A 28 7.57 5.74 18.63
CA LYS A 28 8.58 5.75 19.70
C LYS A 28 9.40 4.46 19.76
N GLU A 29 8.77 3.32 19.52
CA GLU A 29 9.44 2.02 19.52
C GLU A 29 10.11 1.75 18.17
N CYS A 30 9.45 2.13 17.08
CA CYS A 30 9.97 1.95 15.73
C CYS A 30 11.28 2.72 15.46
N ILE A 31 11.41 3.97 15.91
CA ILE A 31 12.60 4.79 15.68
C ILE A 31 13.89 4.10 16.18
N LYS A 32 13.79 3.29 17.25
CA LYS A 32 14.94 2.61 17.86
C LYS A 32 15.61 1.62 16.90
N ILE A 33 14.82 1.00 16.01
CA ILE A 33 15.29 -0.02 15.05
C ILE A 33 15.65 0.54 13.67
N TRP A 34 15.36 1.82 13.40
CA TRP A 34 15.70 2.46 12.13
C TRP A 34 17.21 2.71 11.98
N PRO A 35 17.73 2.92 10.75
CA PRO A 35 19.13 3.30 10.53
C PRO A 35 19.56 4.48 11.39
N GLN A 36 20.78 4.41 11.95
CA GLN A 36 21.41 5.53 12.67
C GLN A 36 22.17 6.47 11.73
N LYS A 37 22.53 5.99 10.54
CA LYS A 37 23.21 6.75 9.50
C LYS A 37 22.31 6.89 8.27
N PRO A 38 22.31 8.05 7.59
CA PRO A 38 22.98 9.31 8.00
C PRO A 38 22.42 9.91 9.30
N THR A 39 23.15 10.80 9.97
CA THR A 39 22.85 11.29 11.34
C THR A 39 21.43 11.84 11.50
N ARG A 40 20.92 12.54 10.48
CA ARG A 40 19.57 13.14 10.47
C ARG A 40 18.47 12.20 9.96
N TYR A 41 18.80 10.95 9.63
CA TYR A 41 17.85 10.01 9.01
C TYR A 41 16.60 9.81 9.89
N ARG A 42 16.78 9.53 11.18
CA ARG A 42 15.67 9.26 12.09
C ARG A 42 14.77 10.48 12.29
N GLU A 43 15.36 11.66 12.44
CA GLU A 43 14.64 12.94 12.56
C GLU A 43 13.75 13.19 11.35
N ILE A 44 14.33 13.14 10.14
CA ILE A 44 13.63 13.42 8.89
C ILE A 44 12.54 12.39 8.63
N VAL A 45 12.85 11.10 8.77
CA VAL A 45 11.89 10.02 8.51
C VAL A 45 10.76 10.01 9.56
N ALA A 46 11.03 10.39 10.81
CA ALA A 46 10.00 10.52 11.83
C ALA A 46 9.04 11.68 11.51
N ALA A 47 9.58 12.85 11.16
CA ALA A 47 8.77 14.00 10.76
C ALA A 47 7.91 13.67 9.53
N TYR A 48 8.49 13.05 8.50
CA TYR A 48 7.74 12.57 7.34
C TYR A 48 6.62 11.59 7.73
N SER A 49 6.92 10.60 8.58
CA SER A 49 5.94 9.58 8.98
C SER A 49 4.75 10.18 9.74
N ILE A 50 4.98 11.21 10.57
CA ILE A 50 3.94 11.93 11.30
C ILE A 50 3.04 12.68 10.32
N GLU A 51 3.62 13.47 9.42
CA GLU A 51 2.83 14.27 8.47
C GLU A 51 2.13 13.40 7.43
N ALA A 52 2.77 12.33 6.93
CA ALA A 52 2.14 11.37 6.04
C ALA A 52 0.95 10.65 6.70
N LYS A 53 1.07 10.28 7.99
CA LYS A 53 -0.03 9.69 8.74
C LYS A 53 -1.19 10.69 8.88
N LYS A 54 -0.89 11.93 9.25
CA LYS A 54 -1.88 13.01 9.38
C LYS A 54 -2.61 13.27 8.06
N LEU A 55 -1.89 13.34 6.94
CA LEU A 55 -2.45 13.47 5.61
C LEU A 55 -3.40 12.30 5.28
N GLY A 56 -2.96 11.06 5.51
CA GLY A 56 -3.78 9.89 5.20
C GLY A 56 -5.05 9.80 6.06
N LEU A 57 -4.96 10.14 7.35
CA LEU A 57 -6.16 10.24 8.21
C LEU A 57 -7.12 11.33 7.73
N ARG A 58 -6.61 12.46 7.23
CA ARG A 58 -7.45 13.51 6.66
C ARG A 58 -8.17 13.07 5.39
N ILE A 59 -7.49 12.33 4.52
CA ILE A 59 -8.09 11.75 3.30
C ILE A 59 -9.17 10.73 3.68
N LEU A 60 -8.91 9.87 4.66
CA LEU A 60 -9.89 8.89 5.15
C LEU A 60 -11.12 9.58 5.75
N GLU A 61 -10.96 10.68 6.48
CA GLU A 61 -12.10 11.44 7.00
C GLU A 61 -12.95 12.06 5.88
N LEU A 62 -12.31 12.60 4.83
CA LEU A 62 -13.04 13.10 3.66
C LEU A 62 -13.78 11.99 2.89
N LEU A 63 -13.19 10.78 2.83
CA LEU A 63 -13.87 9.61 2.28
C LEU A 63 -15.07 9.21 3.14
N SER A 64 -14.93 9.23 4.48
CA SER A 64 -16.06 8.98 5.39
C SER A 64 -17.20 9.96 5.12
N GLU A 65 -16.90 11.26 5.06
CA GLU A 65 -17.89 12.30 4.76
C GLU A 65 -18.57 12.07 3.41
N GLY A 66 -17.79 11.83 2.34
CA GLY A 66 -18.32 11.60 1.00
C GLY A 66 -19.20 10.34 0.90
N PHE A 67 -18.98 9.35 1.76
CA PHE A 67 -19.80 8.15 1.86
C PHE A 67 -20.95 8.25 2.87
N GLY A 68 -21.10 9.36 3.59
CA GLY A 68 -22.08 9.49 4.67
C GLY A 68 -21.80 8.56 5.86
N LEU A 69 -20.54 8.16 6.04
CA LEU A 69 -20.08 7.42 7.22
C LEU A 69 -19.91 8.38 8.41
N GLY A 70 -20.00 7.84 9.62
CA GLY A 70 -19.74 8.62 10.83
C GLY A 70 -18.32 9.16 10.90
N SER A 71 -18.14 10.32 11.53
CA SER A 71 -16.81 10.89 11.76
C SER A 71 -15.93 9.92 12.54
N GLY A 72 -14.67 9.78 12.13
CA GLY A 72 -13.74 8.84 12.75
C GLY A 72 -13.99 7.37 12.39
N PHE A 73 -14.84 7.06 11.39
CA PHE A 73 -15.13 5.67 10.97
C PHE A 73 -13.86 4.85 10.71
N PHE A 74 -12.86 5.42 10.03
CA PHE A 74 -11.58 4.75 9.75
C PHE A 74 -10.54 4.88 10.88
N GLY A 75 -10.93 5.40 12.05
CA GLY A 75 -10.05 5.55 13.21
C GLY A 75 -9.65 4.22 13.85
N ASP A 76 -8.94 4.32 14.97
CA ASP A 76 -8.53 3.19 15.80
C ASP A 76 -7.87 2.05 15.01
N LYS A 77 -8.40 0.83 15.14
CA LYS A 77 -7.85 -0.40 14.57
C LYS A 77 -7.80 -0.39 13.04
N LEU A 78 -8.66 0.36 12.34
CA LEU A 78 -8.66 0.38 10.87
C LEU A 78 -7.46 1.13 10.29
N SER A 79 -6.93 2.10 11.02
CA SER A 79 -5.79 2.89 10.61
C SER A 79 -4.74 2.99 11.72
N GLU A 80 -4.57 1.96 12.55
CA GLU A 80 -3.60 1.98 13.64
C GLU A 80 -2.17 1.89 13.09
N SER A 81 -1.92 0.83 12.31
CA SER A 81 -0.59 0.46 11.85
C SER A 81 -0.12 1.34 10.68
N ALA A 82 1.20 1.56 10.62
CA ALA A 82 1.83 2.29 9.54
C ALA A 82 3.20 1.71 9.21
N VAL A 83 3.54 1.68 7.93
CA VAL A 83 4.82 1.21 7.42
C VAL A 83 5.30 2.13 6.32
N LEU A 84 6.57 2.51 6.37
CA LEU A 84 7.26 3.19 5.29
C LEU A 84 8.14 2.19 4.54
N LEU A 85 7.98 2.10 3.22
CA LEU A 85 8.84 1.35 2.34
C LEU A 85 9.60 2.31 1.43
N LEU A 86 10.91 2.36 1.63
CA LEU A 86 11.81 3.05 0.71
C LEU A 86 12.26 2.06 -0.36
N ASN A 87 12.08 2.44 -1.62
CA ASN A 87 12.48 1.64 -2.76
C ASN A 87 13.57 2.38 -3.53
N HIS A 88 14.61 1.67 -3.93
CA HIS A 88 15.64 2.17 -4.83
C HIS A 88 15.75 1.26 -6.04
N TYR A 89 15.53 1.83 -7.23
CA TYR A 89 15.56 1.16 -8.52
C TYR A 89 16.80 1.66 -9.27
N PRO A 90 17.90 0.89 -9.30
CA PRO A 90 19.08 1.29 -10.05
C PRO A 90 18.80 1.25 -11.57
N PRO A 91 19.63 1.93 -12.40
CA PRO A 91 19.56 1.78 -13.85
C PRO A 91 19.64 0.30 -14.25
N CYS A 92 18.81 -0.09 -15.21
CA CYS A 92 18.66 -1.47 -15.65
C CYS A 92 19.16 -1.63 -17.09
N PRO A 93 20.18 -2.46 -17.36
CA PRO A 93 20.74 -2.64 -18.71
C PRO A 93 19.74 -3.17 -19.75
N ASP A 94 18.71 -3.89 -19.31
CA ASP A 94 17.61 -4.33 -20.16
C ASP A 94 16.26 -4.24 -19.41
N PRO A 95 15.58 -3.08 -19.46
CA PRO A 95 14.33 -2.87 -18.74
C PRO A 95 13.14 -3.64 -19.34
N SER A 96 13.31 -4.29 -20.50
CA SER A 96 12.25 -5.10 -21.11
C SER A 96 12.10 -6.47 -20.45
N LEU A 97 13.15 -6.96 -19.79
CA LEU A 97 13.22 -8.29 -19.20
C LEU A 97 12.91 -8.33 -17.69
N THR A 98 12.72 -7.17 -17.03
CA THR A 98 12.51 -7.12 -15.58
C THR A 98 11.58 -5.98 -15.16
N LEU A 99 11.12 -6.04 -13.91
CA LEU A 99 10.37 -4.98 -13.25
C LEU A 99 11.04 -4.63 -11.93
N GLY A 100 10.88 -3.37 -11.53
CA GLY A 100 11.22 -2.94 -10.18
C GLY A 100 10.23 -3.46 -9.14
N VAL A 101 8.95 -3.54 -9.51
CA VAL A 101 7.88 -4.17 -8.73
C VAL A 101 6.91 -4.84 -9.69
N SER A 102 6.58 -6.11 -9.46
CA SER A 102 5.55 -6.84 -10.20
C SER A 102 4.18 -6.17 -10.09
N LYS A 103 3.28 -6.49 -11.02
CA LYS A 103 1.89 -6.07 -10.92
C LYS A 103 1.26 -6.61 -9.64
N HIS A 104 0.56 -5.75 -8.92
CA HIS A 104 -0.17 -6.08 -7.70
C HIS A 104 -1.17 -4.97 -7.37
N CYS A 105 -2.06 -5.27 -6.43
CA CYS A 105 -2.86 -4.26 -5.76
C CYS A 105 -2.43 -4.19 -4.29
N ASP A 106 -2.56 -3.03 -3.68
CA ASP A 106 -2.08 -2.81 -2.32
C ASP A 106 -3.01 -3.49 -1.29
N PRO A 107 -2.48 -4.30 -0.34
CA PRO A 107 -3.32 -5.04 0.60
C PRO A 107 -3.83 -4.17 1.75
N ASN A 108 -3.31 -2.96 1.92
CA ASN A 108 -3.56 -2.08 3.06
C ASN A 108 -4.84 -1.24 2.88
N LEU A 109 -5.04 -0.25 3.76
CA LEU A 109 -6.18 0.67 3.69
C LEU A 109 -5.92 1.78 2.66
N LEU A 110 -4.85 2.56 2.88
CA LEU A 110 -4.47 3.70 2.03
C LEU A 110 -2.95 3.79 1.89
N THR A 111 -2.48 4.11 0.70
CA THR A 111 -1.05 4.32 0.40
C THR A 111 -0.82 5.75 -0.06
N ILE A 112 0.24 6.36 0.48
CA ILE A 112 0.74 7.69 0.07
C ILE A 112 2.16 7.51 -0.46
N LEU A 113 2.36 7.77 -1.74
CA LEU A 113 3.61 7.58 -2.43
C LEU A 113 4.24 8.92 -2.80
N LEU A 114 5.44 9.15 -2.25
CA LEU A 114 6.39 10.12 -2.78
C LEU A 114 7.24 9.45 -3.86
N GLN A 115 7.01 9.79 -5.12
CA GLN A 115 7.61 9.08 -6.27
C GLN A 115 8.88 9.71 -6.85
N GLY A 116 9.28 10.89 -6.37
CA GLY A 116 10.41 11.65 -6.93
C GLY A 116 10.09 12.22 -8.32
N ASP A 117 11.12 12.49 -9.12
CA ASP A 117 10.99 13.15 -10.44
C ASP A 117 11.22 12.19 -11.63
N VAL A 118 11.32 10.88 -11.36
CA VAL A 118 11.63 9.86 -12.38
C VAL A 118 10.42 8.98 -12.62
N TYR A 119 10.00 8.86 -13.88
CA TYR A 119 8.93 7.95 -14.30
C TYR A 119 9.25 6.50 -13.93
N GLY A 120 8.21 5.72 -13.66
CA GLY A 120 8.36 4.29 -13.40
C GLY A 120 7.11 3.64 -12.82
N LEU A 121 6.24 4.40 -12.16
CA LEU A 121 4.94 3.88 -11.74
C LEU A 121 4.02 3.75 -12.96
N GLN A 122 3.39 2.59 -13.10
CA GLN A 122 2.30 2.35 -14.05
C GLN A 122 1.10 1.77 -13.32
N VAL A 123 -0.10 2.19 -13.73
CA VAL A 123 -1.39 1.69 -13.24
C VAL A 123 -2.13 1.05 -14.41
N LEU A 124 -2.78 -0.09 -14.17
CA LEU A 124 -3.62 -0.75 -15.15
C LEU A 124 -5.01 -0.09 -15.14
N LYS A 125 -5.44 0.40 -16.29
CA LYS A 125 -6.77 0.96 -16.51
C LYS A 125 -7.29 0.49 -17.85
N ASP A 126 -8.52 -0.04 -17.86
CA ASP A 126 -9.20 -0.51 -19.08
C ASP A 126 -8.36 -1.49 -19.94
N GLY A 127 -7.55 -2.33 -19.26
CA GLY A 127 -6.66 -3.31 -19.91
C GLY A 127 -5.30 -2.75 -20.34
N GLU A 128 -5.05 -1.45 -20.17
CA GLU A 128 -3.83 -0.78 -20.60
C GLU A 128 -2.99 -0.26 -19.42
N TRP A 129 -1.67 -0.36 -19.54
CA TRP A 129 -0.73 0.18 -18.55
C TRP A 129 -0.47 1.66 -18.83
N ILE A 130 -0.94 2.53 -17.94
CA ILE A 130 -0.77 3.98 -18.03
C ILE A 130 0.33 4.43 -17.08
N GLY A 131 1.28 5.21 -17.58
CA GLY A 131 2.32 5.83 -16.75
C GLY A 131 1.74 6.94 -15.87
N VAL A 132 2.13 6.97 -14.60
CA VAL A 132 1.79 8.06 -13.68
C VAL A 132 2.89 9.11 -13.75
N GLU A 133 2.51 10.33 -14.14
CA GLU A 133 3.43 11.45 -14.26
C GLU A 133 3.98 11.87 -12.87
N PRO A 134 5.32 11.99 -12.73
CA PRO A 134 5.92 12.62 -11.57
C PRO A 134 5.63 14.12 -11.57
N LEU A 135 4.83 14.56 -10.59
CA LEU A 135 4.51 15.97 -10.39
C LEU A 135 5.29 16.51 -9.19
N HIS A 136 5.91 17.69 -9.38
CA HIS A 136 6.64 18.36 -8.31
C HIS A 136 5.71 18.71 -7.14
N ASN A 137 6.17 18.50 -5.90
CA ASN A 137 5.41 18.72 -4.67
C ASN A 137 4.07 17.97 -4.57
N ALA A 138 3.93 16.84 -5.26
CA ALA A 138 2.74 15.99 -5.20
C ALA A 138 3.03 14.63 -4.59
N PHE A 139 1.99 14.05 -3.97
CA PHE A 139 1.94 12.64 -3.62
C PHE A 139 0.98 11.92 -4.57
N VAL A 140 1.32 10.69 -4.92
CA VAL A 140 0.33 9.77 -5.49
C VAL A 140 -0.38 9.09 -4.33
N VAL A 141 -1.70 9.09 -4.35
CA VAL A 141 -2.51 8.39 -3.34
C VAL A 141 -3.25 7.25 -4.03
N ASN A 142 -3.13 6.05 -3.48
CA ASN A 142 -3.86 4.89 -3.97
C ASN A 142 -4.61 4.20 -2.85
N ILE A 143 -5.80 3.72 -3.22
CA ILE A 143 -6.68 2.95 -2.37
C ILE A 143 -6.20 1.49 -2.36
N GLY A 144 -6.13 0.89 -1.17
CA GLY A 144 -5.82 -0.53 -1.03
C GLY A 144 -7.09 -1.38 -0.88
N HIS A 145 -6.90 -2.69 -0.81
CA HIS A 145 -7.98 -3.68 -0.75
C HIS A 145 -8.94 -3.48 0.41
N GLN A 146 -8.46 -3.01 1.56
CA GLN A 146 -9.34 -2.88 2.71
C GLN A 146 -10.43 -1.83 2.47
N LEU A 147 -10.12 -0.73 1.77
CA LEU A 147 -11.11 0.27 1.38
C LEU A 147 -12.06 -0.25 0.30
N GLU A 148 -11.58 -1.01 -0.69
CA GLU A 148 -12.46 -1.66 -1.68
C GLU A 148 -13.47 -2.60 -1.00
N ILE A 149 -13.02 -3.43 -0.05
CA ILE A 149 -13.87 -4.37 0.69
C ILE A 149 -14.86 -3.62 1.58
N ILE A 150 -14.40 -2.65 2.37
CA ILE A 150 -15.26 -1.85 3.26
C ILE A 150 -16.31 -1.07 2.46
N SER A 151 -15.95 -0.55 1.29
CA SER A 151 -16.87 0.19 0.42
C SER A 151 -17.84 -0.71 -0.37
N ASN A 152 -17.83 -2.02 -0.14
CA ASN A 152 -18.59 -3.02 -0.91
C ASN A 152 -18.36 -2.87 -2.43
N ASN A 153 -17.10 -2.77 -2.86
CA ASN A 153 -16.66 -2.58 -4.26
C ASN A 153 -16.97 -1.21 -4.90
N LYS A 154 -17.47 -0.21 -4.15
CA LYS A 154 -17.69 1.15 -4.69
C LYS A 154 -16.37 1.88 -4.98
N LEU A 155 -15.33 1.60 -4.19
CA LEU A 155 -13.96 1.97 -4.51
C LEU A 155 -13.22 0.77 -5.12
N LYS A 156 -12.25 1.05 -5.98
CA LYS A 156 -11.42 0.03 -6.61
C LYS A 156 -9.95 0.22 -6.27
N SER A 157 -9.33 -0.84 -5.77
CA SER A 157 -7.88 -0.93 -5.59
C SER A 157 -7.24 -1.11 -6.96
N ALA A 158 -6.32 -0.20 -7.31
CA ALA A 158 -5.75 -0.15 -8.64
C ALA A 158 -4.58 -1.14 -8.77
N GLU A 159 -4.62 -2.01 -9.79
CA GLU A 159 -3.47 -2.86 -10.12
C GLU A 159 -2.36 -1.96 -10.68
N HIS A 160 -1.19 -2.05 -10.09
CA HIS A 160 -0.07 -1.17 -10.42
C HIS A 160 1.26 -1.93 -10.38
N ARG A 161 2.26 -1.41 -11.11
CA ARG A 161 3.62 -1.96 -11.20
C ARG A 161 4.66 -0.85 -11.24
N ALA A 162 5.92 -1.21 -11.02
CA ALA A 162 7.03 -0.29 -11.25
C ALA A 162 7.95 -0.84 -12.34
N VAL A 163 8.08 -0.12 -13.45
CA VAL A 163 9.04 -0.41 -14.52
C VAL A 163 10.40 0.21 -14.21
N THR A 164 11.46 -0.35 -14.78
CA THR A 164 12.82 0.20 -14.69
C THR A 164 13.19 0.96 -15.95
N ASN A 165 14.35 1.60 -15.95
CA ASN A 165 14.87 2.31 -17.11
C ASN A 165 16.40 2.18 -17.21
N LEU A 166 16.94 2.44 -18.39
CA LEU A 166 18.36 2.25 -18.73
C LEU A 166 19.33 3.24 -18.06
N LYS A 167 18.86 4.42 -17.66
CA LYS A 167 19.75 5.59 -17.50
C LYS A 167 19.76 6.19 -16.10
N VAL A 168 18.61 6.25 -15.44
CA VAL A 168 18.39 7.08 -14.25
C VAL A 168 17.87 6.22 -13.12
N ALA A 169 18.57 6.24 -11.98
CA ALA A 169 18.09 5.59 -10.78
C ALA A 169 16.81 6.28 -10.27
N ARG A 170 15.88 5.52 -9.73
CA ARG A 170 14.64 6.03 -9.14
C ARG A 170 14.59 5.67 -7.66
N THR A 171 14.17 6.59 -6.81
CA THR A 171 13.94 6.33 -5.38
C THR A 171 12.55 6.79 -5.00
N THR A 172 11.81 5.97 -4.26
CA THR A 172 10.47 6.32 -3.78
C THR A 172 10.28 6.03 -2.31
N ALA A 173 9.36 6.74 -1.68
CA ALA A 173 8.91 6.51 -0.32
C ALA A 173 7.41 6.22 -0.29
N ALA A 174 7.03 4.95 -0.11
CA ALA A 174 5.64 4.51 -0.02
C ALA A 174 5.23 4.37 1.45
N PHE A 175 4.28 5.18 1.90
CA PHE A 175 3.75 5.16 3.25
C PHE A 175 2.39 4.45 3.26
N PHE A 176 2.33 3.30 3.91
CA PHE A 176 1.14 2.45 3.99
C PHE A 176 0.44 2.65 5.32
N ILE A 177 -0.84 2.99 5.28
CA ILE A 177 -1.74 2.95 6.43
C ILE A 177 -2.49 1.62 6.41
N ASN A 178 -2.37 0.86 7.49
CA ASN A 178 -2.88 -0.49 7.61
C ASN A 178 -3.83 -0.61 8.81
N PRO A 179 -4.80 -1.53 8.75
CA PRO A 179 -5.46 -2.00 9.95
C PRO A 179 -4.49 -2.72 10.89
N SER A 180 -4.88 -2.85 12.16
CA SER A 180 -4.23 -3.76 13.11
C SER A 180 -4.48 -5.22 12.69
N ASP A 181 -3.60 -6.13 13.07
CA ASP A 181 -3.70 -7.56 12.71
C ASP A 181 -5.05 -8.18 13.12
N ASP A 182 -5.59 -7.77 14.27
CA ASP A 182 -6.83 -8.25 14.85
C ASP A 182 -8.07 -7.45 14.43
N CYS A 183 -7.90 -6.41 13.60
CA CYS A 183 -9.00 -5.61 13.07
C CYS A 183 -9.94 -6.49 12.24
N ILE A 184 -11.24 -6.38 12.50
CA ILE A 184 -12.27 -7.02 11.67
C ILE A 184 -12.55 -6.11 10.48
N ILE A 185 -12.44 -6.69 9.29
CA ILE A 185 -12.72 -6.06 8.02
C ILE A 185 -14.01 -6.66 7.49
N GLU A 186 -14.96 -5.80 7.14
CA GLU A 186 -16.25 -6.16 6.55
C GLU A 186 -16.80 -4.98 5.75
N PRO A 187 -17.72 -5.21 4.79
CA PRO A 187 -18.45 -4.13 4.12
C PRO A 187 -19.20 -3.25 5.13
N ALA A 188 -19.05 -1.93 5.00
CA ALA A 188 -19.79 -0.98 5.83
C ALA A 188 -21.28 -1.08 5.51
N LYS A 189 -22.09 -1.45 6.50
CA LYS A 189 -23.54 -1.69 6.33
C LYS A 189 -24.29 -0.52 5.71
N SER A 190 -23.91 0.72 6.06
CA SER A 190 -24.49 1.95 5.51
C SER A 190 -24.17 2.16 4.03
N LEU A 191 -23.18 1.45 3.48
CA LEU A 191 -22.80 1.49 2.07
C LEU A 191 -23.36 0.31 1.27
N ILE A 192 -24.15 -0.56 1.87
CA ILE A 192 -24.86 -1.62 1.14
C ILE A 192 -26.24 -1.06 0.78
N GLY A 193 -26.57 -1.02 -0.52
CA GLY A 193 -27.91 -0.61 -0.97
C GLY A 193 -29.01 -1.52 -0.41
N THR A 194 -30.26 -1.04 -0.38
CA THR A 194 -31.41 -1.81 0.13
C THR A 194 -31.61 -3.15 -0.57
N ASP A 195 -31.28 -3.21 -1.86
CA ASP A 195 -31.41 -4.40 -2.70
C ASP A 195 -30.05 -5.05 -3.00
N GLU A 196 -28.98 -4.62 -2.31
CA GLU A 196 -27.63 -5.17 -2.46
C GLU A 196 -27.32 -6.15 -1.32
N SER A 197 -26.51 -7.16 -1.62
CA SER A 197 -25.91 -8.03 -0.61
C SER A 197 -24.45 -7.66 -0.38
N PRO A 198 -23.92 -7.88 0.84
CA PRO A 198 -22.48 -7.75 1.08
C PRO A 198 -21.72 -8.72 0.17
N VAL A 199 -20.72 -8.21 -0.54
CA VAL A 199 -19.86 -9.03 -1.42
C VAL A 199 -18.88 -9.88 -0.61
N TYR A 200 -18.53 -9.42 0.60
CA TYR A 200 -17.52 -10.04 1.45
C TYR A 200 -18.09 -10.35 2.84
N ARG A 201 -17.64 -11.44 3.44
CA ARG A 201 -17.88 -11.74 4.86
C ARG A 201 -16.95 -10.92 5.75
N ALA A 202 -17.23 -10.89 7.05
CA ALA A 202 -16.28 -10.40 8.03
C ALA A 202 -15.07 -11.34 8.18
N PHE A 203 -13.87 -10.77 8.33
CA PHE A 203 -12.62 -11.51 8.58
C PHE A 203 -11.60 -10.64 9.31
N LYS A 204 -10.57 -11.25 9.90
CA LYS A 204 -9.45 -10.51 10.49
C LYS A 204 -8.46 -10.06 9.42
N PHE A 205 -7.95 -8.83 9.51
CA PHE A 205 -6.95 -8.31 8.57
C PHE A 205 -5.73 -9.23 8.44
N LYS A 206 -5.26 -9.84 9.53
CA LYS A 206 -4.15 -10.80 9.49
C LYS A 206 -4.43 -12.03 8.62
N GLU A 207 -5.67 -12.53 8.62
CA GLU A 207 -6.06 -13.67 7.77
C GLU A 207 -5.95 -13.30 6.29
N PHE A 208 -6.45 -12.12 5.93
CA PHE A 208 -6.31 -11.56 4.59
C PHE A 208 -4.85 -11.37 4.20
N LEU A 209 -4.03 -10.75 5.05
CA LEU A 209 -2.63 -10.47 4.75
C LEU A 209 -1.82 -11.75 4.54
N LEU A 210 -2.08 -12.80 5.32
CA LEU A 210 -1.45 -14.11 5.13
C LEU A 210 -1.85 -14.75 3.80
N ASN A 211 -3.14 -14.70 3.44
CA ASN A 211 -3.62 -15.20 2.14
C ASN A 211 -3.01 -14.40 0.98
N TYR A 212 -2.98 -13.07 1.09
CA TYR A 212 -2.38 -12.18 0.08
C TYR A 212 -0.91 -12.52 -0.18
N ILE A 213 -0.13 -12.76 0.88
CA ILE A 213 1.27 -13.18 0.75
C ILE A 213 1.38 -14.57 0.11
N TYR A 214 0.51 -15.51 0.49
CA TYR A 214 0.51 -16.86 -0.07
C TYR A 214 0.16 -16.87 -1.56
N MET A 215 -0.75 -15.99 -2.00
CA MET A 215 -1.16 -15.83 -3.40
C MET A 215 -0.22 -14.91 -4.21
N GLU A 216 0.96 -14.58 -3.67
CA GLU A 216 1.98 -13.75 -4.31
C GLU A 216 1.45 -12.38 -4.78
N GLY A 217 0.47 -11.81 -4.05
CA GLY A 217 -0.15 -10.53 -4.38
C GLY A 217 -1.12 -10.56 -5.56
N ASN A 218 -1.52 -11.74 -6.05
CA ASN A 218 -2.58 -11.87 -7.04
C ASN A 218 -3.92 -11.44 -6.44
N PHE A 219 -4.52 -10.37 -6.98
CA PHE A 219 -5.74 -9.78 -6.46
C PHE A 219 -6.88 -10.79 -6.31
N GLU A 220 -7.32 -11.39 -7.42
CA GLU A 220 -8.51 -12.25 -7.48
C GLU A 220 -8.41 -13.39 -6.48
N LYS A 221 -7.26 -14.07 -6.44
CA LYS A 221 -7.00 -15.17 -5.51
C LYS A 221 -6.89 -14.72 -4.06
N SER A 222 -6.43 -13.48 -3.82
CA SER A 222 -6.27 -12.95 -2.46
C SER A 222 -7.61 -12.63 -1.80
N VAL A 223 -8.61 -12.20 -2.58
CA VAL A 223 -9.94 -11.84 -2.05
C VAL A 223 -10.93 -13.00 -2.04
N GLU A 224 -10.73 -14.02 -2.87
CA GLU A 224 -11.70 -15.10 -3.09
C GLU A 224 -12.18 -15.79 -1.81
N PRO A 225 -11.32 -16.17 -0.83
CA PRO A 225 -11.77 -16.85 0.39
C PRO A 225 -12.64 -16.00 1.33
N PHE A 226 -12.77 -14.71 1.01
CA PHE A 226 -13.50 -13.72 1.79
C PHE A 226 -14.78 -13.26 1.11
N LYS A 227 -15.01 -13.65 -0.15
CA LYS A 227 -16.27 -13.36 -0.85
C LYS A 227 -17.39 -14.22 -0.28
N LEU A 228 -18.57 -13.63 -0.19
CA LEU A 228 -19.82 -14.36 -0.01
C LEU A 228 -20.26 -14.81 -1.40
N HIS A 229 -20.26 -16.11 -1.65
CA HIS A 229 -20.89 -16.65 -2.85
C HIS A 229 -22.41 -16.54 -2.65
N GLY A 230 -23.07 -15.81 -3.56
CA GLY A 230 -24.52 -15.86 -3.70
C GLY A 230 -25.00 -17.20 -4.25
#